data_AF-A0A8T7J013-F1
#
_entry.id   AF-A0A8T7J013-F1
#
_cell.length_a   1.000
_cell.length_b   1.000
_cell.length_c   1.000
_cell.angle_alpha   90.00
_cell.angle_beta   90.00
_cell.angle_gamma   90.00
#
_symmetry.space_group_name_H-M   'P 1'
#
loop_
_entity.id
_entity.type
_entity.pdbx_description
1 polymer ?
#
loop_
_entity_poly.entity_id
_entity_poly.type
_entity_poly.pdbx_seq_one_letter_code
_entity_poly.pdbx_strand_id
1 'polypeptide(L)'
;MKDLIDVHDYIIGQELVGDWDGQEEEVTDRINSMIHQAYNMLPDDVTPYMVEQLFDELWAAVAGQDFVIEAEYDELESWLDSFVRQKIDEIEHD
;
A
#
# COMPACT_ATOMS: atom_id res chain seq x y z
N MET A 1 -13.36 -5.49 12.15
CA MET A 1 -13.86 -6.06 10.89
C MET A 1 -14.03 -4.90 9.93
N LYS A 2 -13.60 -5.10 8.70
CA LYS A 2 -13.15 -4.10 7.70
C LYS A 2 -13.95 -2.80 7.65
N ASP A 3 -15.28 -2.88 7.81
CA ASP A 3 -16.20 -1.75 7.88
C ASP A 3 -15.89 -0.67 8.94
N LEU A 4 -15.04 -0.98 9.94
CA LEU A 4 -14.59 -0.04 10.97
C LEU A 4 -13.33 0.74 10.59
N ILE A 5 -12.75 0.47 9.43
CA ILE A 5 -11.51 1.07 8.96
C ILE A 5 -11.85 2.01 7.79
N ASP A 6 -11.36 3.23 7.84
CA ASP A 6 -11.43 4.16 6.71
C ASP A 6 -10.10 4.10 5.95
N VAL A 7 -10.14 3.71 4.67
CA VAL A 7 -8.94 3.69 3.83
C VAL A 7 -8.34 5.08 3.66
N HIS A 8 -9.14 6.14 3.79
CA HIS A 8 -8.67 7.53 3.69
C HIS A 8 -7.71 7.92 4.81
N ASP A 9 -7.68 7.19 5.93
CA ASP A 9 -6.70 7.42 7.01
C ASP A 9 -5.27 7.05 6.59
N TYR A 10 -5.10 6.29 5.50
CA TYR A 10 -3.81 5.81 5.01
C TYR A 10 -3.33 6.52 3.73
N ILE A 11 -4.21 7.27 3.06
CA ILE A 11 -3.87 7.98 1.82
C ILE A 11 -2.85 9.08 2.13
N ILE A 12 -1.85 9.21 1.27
CA ILE A 12 -0.74 10.13 1.44
C ILE A 12 -0.85 11.34 0.50
N GLY A 13 -0.25 12.45 0.93
CA GLY A 13 -0.04 13.64 0.10
C GLY A 13 1.39 13.71 -0.47
N GLN A 14 1.59 14.61 -1.43
CA GLN A 14 2.91 14.83 -2.08
C GLN A 14 3.99 15.23 -1.08
N GLU A 15 3.62 15.86 0.02
CA GLU A 15 4.55 16.25 1.10
C GLU A 15 5.20 15.05 1.81
N LEU A 16 4.61 13.85 1.70
CA LEU A 16 5.12 12.63 2.32
C LEU A 16 6.02 11.80 1.38
N VAL A 17 5.85 11.89 0.06
CA VAL A 17 6.60 11.05 -0.89
C VAL A 17 8.06 11.48 -1.06
N GLY A 18 8.38 12.75 -0.79
CA GLY A 18 9.72 13.30 -0.91
C GLY A 18 10.02 13.90 -2.29
N ASP A 19 11.31 14.01 -2.63
CA ASP A 19 11.79 14.58 -3.91
C ASP A 19 11.88 13.47 -4.96
N TRP A 20 11.14 13.63 -6.06
CA TRP A 20 11.05 12.67 -7.16
C TRP A 20 11.31 13.36 -8.51
N ASP A 21 12.21 14.33 -8.54
CA ASP A 21 12.61 15.04 -9.77
C ASP A 21 11.41 15.63 -10.55
N GLY A 22 10.34 16.03 -9.85
CA GLY A 22 9.11 16.57 -10.45
C GLY A 22 8.01 15.53 -10.74
N GLN A 23 8.19 14.27 -10.32
CA GLN A 23 7.22 13.19 -10.49
C GLN A 23 6.41 12.90 -9.20
N GLU A 24 6.43 13.80 -8.22
CA GLU A 24 5.83 13.58 -6.90
C GLU A 24 4.32 13.32 -6.98
N GLU A 25 3.61 13.98 -7.89
CA GLU A 25 2.18 13.75 -8.14
C GLU A 25 1.92 12.32 -8.64
N GLU A 26 2.70 11.86 -9.61
CA GLU A 26 2.56 10.51 -10.16
C GLU A 26 2.88 9.44 -9.11
N VAL A 27 3.95 9.63 -8.33
CA VAL A 27 4.33 8.71 -7.25
C VAL A 27 3.25 8.66 -6.18
N THR A 28 2.71 9.80 -5.79
CA THR A 28 1.61 9.90 -4.81
C THR A 28 0.38 9.15 -5.31
N ASP A 29 -0.02 9.37 -6.57
CA ASP A 29 -1.18 8.70 -7.17
C ASP A 29 -0.98 7.18 -7.27
N ARG A 30 0.21 6.74 -7.67
CA ARG A 30 0.54 5.30 -7.75
C ARG A 30 0.50 4.63 -6.38
N ILE A 31 1.13 5.22 -5.36
CA ILE A 31 1.11 4.66 -4.00
C ILE A 31 -0.32 4.64 -3.44
N ASN A 32 -1.10 5.71 -3.64
CA ASN A 32 -2.49 5.75 -3.20
C ASN A 32 -3.38 4.72 -3.93
N SER A 33 -3.12 4.47 -5.22
CA SER A 33 -3.77 3.38 -5.96
C SER A 33 -3.44 2.01 -5.36
N MET A 34 -2.17 1.78 -5.00
CA MET A 34 -1.74 0.55 -4.32
C MET A 34 -2.41 0.41 -2.95
N ILE A 35 -2.53 1.48 -2.17
CA ILE A 35 -3.24 1.48 -0.88
C ILE A 35 -4.71 1.07 -1.06
N HIS A 36 -5.40 1.66 -2.03
CA HIS A 36 -6.78 1.30 -2.33
C HIS A 36 -6.93 -0.16 -2.79
N GLN A 37 -6.02 -0.65 -3.63
CA GLN A 37 -6.03 -2.03 -4.09
C GLN A 37 -5.77 -3.02 -2.95
N ALA A 38 -4.74 -2.77 -2.14
CA ALA A 38 -4.44 -3.58 -0.95
C ALA A 38 -5.63 -3.58 0.02
N TYR A 39 -6.26 -2.43 0.26
CA TYR A 39 -7.47 -2.35 1.06
C TYR A 39 -8.59 -3.26 0.52
N ASN A 40 -8.81 -3.26 -0.80
CA ASN A 40 -9.83 -4.11 -1.42
C ASN A 40 -9.53 -5.61 -1.28
N MET A 41 -8.27 -6.00 -1.15
CA MET A 41 -7.86 -7.39 -0.94
C MET A 41 -8.06 -7.90 0.50
N LEU A 42 -8.15 -7.00 1.48
CA LEU A 42 -8.28 -7.38 2.89
C LEU A 42 -9.56 -8.21 3.14
N PRO A 43 -9.50 -9.25 3.98
CA PRO A 43 -10.68 -10.02 4.37
C PRO A 43 -11.62 -9.19 5.26
N ASP A 44 -12.90 -9.55 5.30
CA ASP A 44 -13.92 -8.78 6.04
C ASP A 44 -13.67 -8.81 7.56
N ASP A 45 -13.09 -9.89 8.08
CA ASP A 45 -12.80 -10.07 9.50
C ASP A 45 -11.49 -9.41 9.96
N VAL A 46 -10.77 -8.74 9.06
CA VAL A 46 -9.52 -8.04 9.37
C VAL A 46 -9.68 -7.09 10.57
N THR A 47 -8.65 -7.07 11.41
CA THR A 47 -8.59 -6.18 12.57
C THR A 47 -7.86 -4.87 12.22
N PRO A 48 -8.18 -3.74 12.88
CA PRO A 48 -7.45 -2.49 12.66
C PRO A 48 -5.94 -2.63 12.82
N TYR A 49 -5.49 -3.47 13.77
CA TYR A 49 -4.07 -3.75 13.99
C TYR A 49 -3.40 -4.39 12.75
N MET A 50 -4.05 -5.40 12.14
CA MET A 50 -3.51 -6.03 10.94
C MET A 50 -3.40 -5.05 9.77
N VAL A 51 -4.35 -4.13 9.65
CA VAL A 51 -4.35 -3.13 8.58
C VAL A 51 -3.26 -2.08 8.80
N GLU A 52 -3.09 -1.61 10.03
CA GLU A 52 -2.00 -0.71 10.41
C GLU A 52 -0.64 -1.33 10.09
N GLN A 53 -0.41 -2.59 10.51
CA GLN A 53 0.82 -3.31 10.19
C GLN A 53 1.02 -3.47 8.67
N LEU A 54 -0.02 -3.90 7.93
CA LEU A 54 0.09 -4.07 6.48
C LEU A 54 0.47 -2.77 5.76
N PHE A 55 -0.15 -1.64 6.13
CA PHE A 55 0.13 -0.37 5.47
C PHE A 55 1.45 0.26 5.89
N ASP A 56 1.89 0.07 7.14
CA ASP A 56 3.25 0.44 7.56
C ASP A 56 4.31 -0.33 6.76
N GLU A 57 4.09 -1.63 6.56
CA GLU A 57 4.99 -2.47 5.77
C GLU A 57 4.94 -2.14 4.28
N LEU A 58 3.75 -1.87 3.74
CA LEU A 58 3.60 -1.44 2.35
C LEU A 58 4.37 -0.13 2.14
N TRP A 59 4.20 0.85 3.02
CA TRP A 59 4.92 2.11 2.97
C TRP A 59 6.44 1.89 3.01
N ALA A 60 6.92 1.06 3.94
CA ALA A 60 8.35 0.73 4.02
C ALA A 60 8.89 0.05 2.76
N ALA A 61 8.04 -0.69 2.03
CA ALA A 61 8.41 -1.38 0.81
C ALA A 61 8.40 -0.49 -0.44
N VAL A 62 7.62 0.59 -0.48
CA VAL A 62 7.47 1.46 -1.66
C VAL A 62 8.16 2.82 -1.52
N ALA A 63 8.31 3.33 -0.29
CA ALA A 63 8.85 4.66 -0.06
C ALA A 63 10.30 4.77 -0.56
N GLY A 64 10.53 5.75 -1.45
CA GLY A 64 11.84 6.00 -2.07
C GLY A 64 12.34 4.89 -2.98
N GLN A 65 11.46 3.98 -3.44
CA GLN A 65 11.84 2.90 -4.34
C GLN A 65 11.45 3.20 -5.79
N ASP A 66 12.44 3.29 -6.68
CA ASP A 66 12.26 3.67 -8.09
C ASP A 66 11.26 2.78 -8.84
N PHE A 67 11.11 1.50 -8.43
CA PHE A 67 10.18 0.58 -9.08
C PHE A 67 8.74 1.09 -9.08
N VAL A 68 8.34 1.94 -8.11
CA VAL A 68 6.99 2.53 -8.06
C VAL A 68 6.68 3.27 -9.35
N ILE A 69 7.66 3.92 -9.98
CA ILE A 69 7.47 4.67 -11.23
C ILE A 69 8.00 3.94 -12.45
N GLU A 70 9.05 3.15 -12.30
CA GLU A 70 9.68 2.42 -13.40
C GLU A 70 8.87 1.22 -13.87
N ALA A 71 8.15 0.55 -12.95
CA ALA A 71 7.36 -0.62 -13.30
C ALA A 71 6.06 -0.24 -14.04
N GLU A 72 5.62 -1.14 -14.90
CA GLU A 72 4.30 -1.03 -15.53
C GLU A 72 3.19 -1.29 -14.50
N TYR A 73 1.99 -0.78 -14.76
CA TYR A 73 0.86 -0.94 -13.84
C TYR A 73 0.55 -2.41 -13.53
N ASP A 74 0.52 -3.28 -14.54
CA ASP A 74 0.25 -4.72 -14.34
C ASP A 74 1.34 -5.41 -13.50
N GLU A 75 2.59 -4.93 -13.58
CA GLU A 75 3.70 -5.44 -12.77
C GLU A 75 3.57 -5.01 -11.31
N LEU A 76 3.20 -3.75 -11.07
CA LEU A 76 2.91 -3.22 -9.73
C LEU A 76 1.72 -3.94 -9.08
N GLU A 77 0.65 -4.18 -9.84
CA GLU A 77 -0.52 -4.91 -9.37
C GLU A 77 -0.16 -6.35 -8.96
N SER A 78 0.62 -7.05 -9.80
CA SER A 78 1.09 -8.41 -9.53
C SER A 78 2.01 -8.49 -8.31
N TRP A 79 2.92 -7.51 -8.18
CA TRP A 79 3.79 -7.38 -7.01
C TRP A 79 2.96 -7.14 -5.75
N LEU A 80 2.00 -6.23 -5.80
CA LEU A 80 1.14 -5.89 -4.67
C LEU A 80 0.28 -7.07 -4.25
N ASP A 81 -0.30 -7.83 -5.20
CA ASP A 81 -1.09 -9.02 -4.87
C ASP A 81 -0.26 -10.03 -4.07
N SER A 82 0.97 -10.28 -4.53
CA SER A 82 1.91 -11.18 -3.87
C SER A 82 2.30 -10.67 -2.48
N PHE A 83 2.63 -9.37 -2.38
CA PHE A 83 3.00 -8.71 -1.13
C PHE A 83 1.89 -8.81 -0.09
N VAL A 84 0.67 -8.39 -0.42
CA VAL A 84 -0.46 -8.35 0.53
C VAL A 84 -0.82 -9.75 1.01
N ARG A 85 -0.83 -10.75 0.13
CA ARG A 85 -1.09 -12.15 0.52
C ARG A 85 -0.06 -12.67 1.51
N GLN A 86 1.22 -12.42 1.22
CA GLN A 86 2.31 -12.81 2.10
C GLN A 86 2.19 -12.13 3.48
N LYS A 87 1.90 -10.83 3.50
CA LYS A 87 1.81 -10.06 4.75
C LYS A 87 0.61 -10.44 5.60
N ILE A 88 -0.55 -10.70 5.00
CA ILE A 88 -1.70 -11.19 5.74
C ILE A 88 -1.37 -12.55 6.40
N ASP A 89 -0.77 -13.48 5.66
CA ASP A 89 -0.38 -14.80 6.19
C ASP A 89 0.64 -14.68 7.33
N GLU A 90 1.66 -13.82 7.18
CA GLU A 90 2.66 -13.55 8.22
C GLU A 90 2.01 -12.96 9.49
N ILE A 91 1.15 -11.95 9.36
CA ILE A 91 0.50 -11.28 10.49
C ILE A 91 -0.51 -12.21 11.21
N GLU A 92 -1.19 -13.10 10.48
CA GLU A 92 -2.11 -14.09 11.09
C GLU A 92 -1.39 -15.18 11.90
N HIS A 93 -0.10 -15.40 11.63
CA HIS A 93 0.69 -16.46 12.22
C HIS A 93 1.75 -15.99 13.25
N ASP A 94 1.86 -14.68 13.49
CA ASP A 94 2.64 -14.06 14.58
C ASP A 94 1.86 -13.98 15.91
#